data_AF-A0A965FND5-F1
#
_entry.id   AF-A0A965FND5-F1
#
_cell.length_a   1.000
_cell.length_b   1.000
_cell.length_c   1.000
_cell.angle_alpha   90.00
_cell.angle_beta   90.00
_cell.angle_gamma   90.00
#
_symmetry.space_group_name_H-M   'P 1'
#
loop_
_entity.id
_entity.type
_entity.pdbx_description
1 polymer ?
#
loop_
_entity_poly.entity_id
_entity_poly.type
_entity_poly.pdbx_seq_one_letter_code
_entity_poly.pdbx_strand_id
1 'polypeptide(L)'
;MSAPTDASKDNSARKVEARLPRGLADRGPQELAAMRAMLEKIRATFELYGFEAVETPFIEYTDALGKFLPDQDRPNEGVFSFQDDD
;
A
#
# COMPACT_ATOMS: atom_id res chain seq x y z
N MET A 1 38.10 43.10 -1.01
CA MET A 1 37.18 43.13 -2.15
C MET A 1 37.55 41.98 -3.08
N SER A 2 36.80 40.89 -3.02
CA SER A 2 36.71 39.88 -4.09
C SER A 2 35.27 39.39 -4.05
N ALA A 3 34.54 39.64 -5.14
CA ALA A 3 33.11 39.39 -5.26
C ALA A 3 32.77 37.89 -5.20
N PRO A 4 31.56 37.52 -4.77
CA PRO A 4 31.10 36.13 -4.79
C PRO A 4 30.72 35.76 -6.22
N THR A 5 31.25 34.66 -6.74
CA THR A 5 30.77 34.10 -8.00
C THR A 5 29.51 33.30 -7.72
N ASP A 6 28.38 33.92 -8.05
CA ASP A 6 27.07 33.31 -8.16
C ASP A 6 27.10 32.20 -9.23
N ALA A 7 26.91 30.94 -8.81
CA ALA A 7 26.69 29.83 -9.71
C ALA A 7 25.18 29.66 -9.87
N SER A 8 24.67 30.25 -10.94
CA SER A 8 23.31 30.20 -11.43
C SER A 8 22.74 28.77 -11.50
N LYS A 9 21.53 28.65 -10.94
CA LYS A 9 20.51 27.59 -11.10
C LYS A 9 20.62 26.78 -12.40
N ASP A 10 20.84 25.47 -12.25
CA ASP A 10 20.47 24.48 -13.26
C ASP A 10 19.23 23.72 -12.77
N ASN A 11 18.07 24.35 -12.89
CA ASN A 11 16.77 23.71 -12.66
C ASN A 11 16.33 23.01 -13.96
N SER A 12 17.18 22.11 -14.46
CA SER A 12 16.72 21.15 -15.48
C SER A 12 15.72 20.25 -14.78
N ALA A 13 14.44 20.35 -15.19
CA ALA A 13 13.35 19.58 -14.61
C ALA A 13 13.73 18.10 -14.64
N ARG A 14 14.15 17.57 -13.49
CA ARG A 14 14.56 16.19 -13.30
C ARG A 14 13.30 15.36 -13.56
N LYS A 15 13.14 14.87 -14.79
CA LYS A 15 11.99 14.05 -15.18
C LYS A 15 11.92 12.88 -14.21
N VAL A 16 10.83 12.83 -13.44
CA VAL A 16 10.57 11.72 -12.54
C VAL A 16 10.41 10.47 -13.39
N GLU A 17 11.26 9.48 -13.16
CA GLU A 17 11.12 8.18 -13.80
C GLU A 17 9.85 7.50 -13.28
N ALA A 18 9.01 7.03 -14.19
CA ALA A 18 7.87 6.20 -13.84
C ALA A 18 8.39 4.85 -13.35
N ARG A 19 8.39 4.65 -12.03
CA ARG A 19 8.84 3.43 -11.37
C ARG A 19 7.87 3.05 -10.28
N LEU A 20 7.63 1.75 -10.14
CA LEU A 20 6.82 1.20 -9.06
C LEU A 20 7.71 0.89 -7.85
N PRO A 21 7.23 1.10 -6.61
CA PRO A 21 7.91 0.60 -5.44
C PRO A 21 7.95 -0.94 -5.49
N ARG A 22 9.00 -1.51 -4.90
CA ARG A 22 9.19 -2.96 -4.85
C ARG A 22 8.00 -3.62 -4.14
N GLY A 23 7.47 -4.70 -4.73
CA GLY A 23 6.34 -5.44 -4.19
C GLY A 23 4.97 -4.98 -4.71
N LEU A 24 4.91 -3.86 -5.44
CA LEU A 24 3.71 -3.43 -6.17
C LEU A 24 3.87 -3.71 -7.66
N ALA A 25 2.78 -4.11 -8.30
CA ALA A 25 2.72 -4.41 -9.72
C ALA A 25 1.38 -4.01 -10.31
N ASP A 26 1.40 -3.47 -11.53
CA ASP A 26 0.21 -3.28 -12.34
C ASP A 26 -0.31 -4.64 -12.82
N ARG A 27 -1.63 -4.83 -12.75
CA ARG A 27 -2.30 -6.07 -13.19
C ARG A 27 -3.10 -5.83 -14.47
N GLY A 28 -2.83 -6.66 -15.48
CA GLY A 28 -3.49 -6.57 -16.79
C GLY A 28 -4.89 -7.19 -16.82
N PRO A 29 -5.68 -6.97 -17.90
CA PRO A 29 -7.07 -7.43 -17.98
C PRO A 29 -7.27 -8.94 -17.79
N GLN A 30 -6.35 -9.76 -18.30
CA GLN A 30 -6.43 -11.23 -18.19
C GLN A 30 -6.23 -11.69 -16.73
N GLU A 31 -5.26 -11.11 -16.03
CA GLU A 31 -5.00 -11.41 -14.61
C GLU A 31 -6.18 -10.96 -13.74
N LEU A 32 -6.73 -9.77 -13.99
CA LEU A 32 -7.92 -9.28 -13.29
C LEU A 32 -9.13 -10.19 -13.51
N ALA A 33 -9.35 -10.67 -14.74
CA ALA A 33 -10.43 -11.60 -15.05
C ALA A 33 -10.27 -12.94 -14.32
N ALA A 34 -9.06 -13.49 -14.30
CA ALA A 34 -8.75 -14.73 -13.59
C ALA A 34 -8.94 -14.59 -12.07
N MET A 35 -8.45 -13.49 -11.47
CA MET A 35 -8.60 -13.20 -10.05
C MET A 35 -10.08 -13.08 -9.65
N ARG A 36 -10.89 -12.37 -10.45
CA ARG A 36 -12.34 -12.25 -10.21
C ARG A 36 -13.04 -13.60 -10.25
N ALA A 37 -12.74 -14.43 -11.25
CA ALA A 37 -13.34 -15.76 -11.38
C ALA A 37 -12.99 -16.66 -10.18
N MET A 38 -11.75 -16.60 -9.71
CA MET A 38 -11.28 -17.33 -8.52
C MET A 38 -12.02 -16.86 -7.25
N LEU A 39 -12.07 -15.56 -7.00
CA LEU A 39 -12.73 -14.99 -5.82
C LEU A 39 -14.21 -15.33 -5.78
N GLU A 40 -14.90 -15.31 -6.92
CA GLU A 40 -16.32 -15.65 -7.00
C GLU A 40 -16.59 -17.11 -6.60
N LYS A 41 -15.72 -18.04 -6.99
CA LYS A 41 -15.84 -19.45 -6.57
C LYS A 41 -15.65 -19.62 -5.06
N ILE A 42 -14.69 -18.90 -4.48
CA ILE A 42 -14.44 -18.93 -3.04
C ILE A 42 -15.67 -18.37 -2.32
N ARG A 43 -16.13 -17.18 -2.71
CA ARG A 43 -17.29 -16.51 -2.13
C ARG A 43 -18.54 -17.40 -2.14
N ALA A 44 -18.88 -17.97 -3.29
CA ALA A 44 -20.05 -18.84 -3.42
C ALA A 44 -19.99 -20.06 -2.48
N THR A 45 -18.79 -20.57 -2.20
CA THR A 45 -18.60 -21.66 -1.24
C THR A 45 -18.91 -21.21 0.19
N PHE A 46 -18.44 -20.04 0.61
CA PHE A 46 -18.74 -19.51 1.95
C PHE A 46 -20.23 -19.19 2.13
N GLU A 47 -20.85 -18.58 1.12
CA GLU A 47 -22.29 -18.27 1.15
C GLU A 47 -23.15 -19.55 1.24
N LEU A 48 -22.74 -20.64 0.59
CA LEU A 48 -23.41 -21.95 0.70
C LEU A 48 -23.47 -22.47 2.13
N TYR A 49 -22.47 -22.15 2.96
CA TYR A 49 -22.42 -22.55 4.37
C TYR A 49 -22.98 -21.50 5.33
N GLY A 50 -23.66 -20.47 4.81
CA GLY A 50 -24.37 -19.47 5.62
C GLY A 50 -23.48 -18.35 6.17
N PHE A 51 -22.28 -18.16 5.62
CA PHE A 51 -21.46 -16.99 5.95
C PHE A 51 -21.94 -15.76 5.18
N GLU A 52 -21.95 -14.61 5.86
CA GLU A 52 -22.26 -13.31 5.26
C GLU A 52 -20.98 -12.52 5.01
N ALA A 53 -20.95 -11.76 3.91
CA ALA A 53 -19.83 -10.91 3.58
C ALA A 53 -19.78 -9.69 4.52
N VAL A 54 -18.60 -9.36 5.03
CA VAL A 54 -18.32 -8.13 5.77
C VAL A 54 -17.08 -7.48 5.16
N GLU A 55 -17.14 -6.16 5.00
CA GLU A 55 -16.00 -5.34 4.58
C GLU A 55 -15.60 -4.46 5.76
N THR A 56 -14.30 -4.47 6.09
CA THR A 56 -13.72 -3.57 7.09
C THR A 56 -12.94 -2.46 6.37
N PRO A 57 -12.80 -1.27 6.99
CA PRO A 57 -11.90 -0.22 6.52
C PRO A 57 -10.50 -0.71 6.11
N PHE A 58 -9.91 -0.04 5.11
CA PHE A 58 -8.54 -0.32 4.67
C PHE A 58 -7.47 0.10 5.67
N ILE A 59 -7.79 1.09 6.51
CA ILE A 59 -6.94 1.63 7.55
C ILE A 59 -7.76 1.58 8.83
N GLU A 60 -7.17 1.04 9.88
CA GLU A 60 -7.76 0.90 11.20
C GLU A 60 -6.79 1.49 12.22
N TYR A 61 -7.29 1.93 13.37
CA TYR A 61 -6.41 2.36 14.45
C TYR A 61 -5.57 1.17 14.94
N THR A 62 -4.30 1.45 15.22
CA THR A 62 -3.31 0.45 15.66
C THR A 62 -3.78 -0.30 16.91
N ASP A 63 -4.49 0.36 17.83
CA ASP A 63 -5.03 -0.26 19.04
C ASP A 63 -6.22 -1.20 18.77
N ALA A 64 -6.97 -1.00 17.68
CA ALA A 64 -8.06 -1.86 17.24
C ALA A 64 -7.57 -3.20 16.63
N LEU A 65 -6.34 -3.25 16.10
CA LEU A 65 -5.74 -4.47 15.54
C LEU A 65 -5.33 -5.52 16.61
N GLY A 66 -5.36 -5.15 17.89
CA GLY A 66 -5.14 -6.04 19.03
C GLY A 66 -3.68 -6.47 19.23
N LYS A 67 -3.46 -7.44 20.14
CA LYS A 67 -2.14 -7.92 20.60
C LYS A 67 -1.31 -8.70 19.55
N PHE A 68 -1.69 -8.65 18.28
CA PHE A 68 -1.04 -9.36 17.18
C PHE A 68 -0.07 -8.49 16.39
N LEU A 69 0.08 -7.23 16.79
CA LEU A 69 1.13 -6.37 16.30
C LEU A 69 2.48 -6.83 16.87
N PRO A 70 3.50 -7.03 16.03
CA PRO A 70 4.86 -7.30 16.51
C PRO A 70 5.39 -6.09 17.32
N ASP A 71 6.44 -6.32 18.13
CA ASP A 71 7.03 -5.27 18.97
C ASP A 71 7.58 -4.12 18.10
N GLN A 72 6.92 -2.95 18.05
CA GLN A 72 7.18 -1.74 17.22
C GLN A 72 8.64 -1.42 16.82
N ASP A 73 9.62 -1.91 17.57
CA ASP A 73 11.04 -1.84 17.32
C ASP A 73 11.60 -2.87 16.29
N ARG A 74 10.79 -3.79 15.72
CA ARG A 74 11.29 -4.80 14.77
C ARG A 74 11.10 -4.39 13.30
N PRO A 75 12.15 -4.42 12.45
CA PRO A 75 12.09 -3.82 11.11
C PRO A 75 11.23 -4.54 10.05
N ASN A 76 10.50 -5.61 10.38
CA ASN A 76 9.74 -6.45 9.42
C ASN A 76 8.32 -6.80 9.92
N GLU A 77 7.57 -5.85 10.47
CA GLU A 77 6.34 -6.15 11.22
C GLU A 77 5.11 -6.50 10.38
N GLY A 78 5.20 -6.45 9.05
CA GLY A 78 4.06 -6.75 8.17
C GLY A 78 2.89 -5.77 8.29
N VAL A 79 3.07 -4.65 9.01
CA VAL A 79 2.06 -3.61 9.23
C VAL A 79 2.64 -2.28 8.78
N PHE A 80 1.90 -1.56 7.93
CA PHE A 80 2.21 -0.18 7.58
C PHE A 80 1.44 0.73 8.51
N SER A 81 2.15 1.58 9.26
CA SER A 81 1.57 2.59 10.16
C SER A 81 1.99 3.98 9.73
N PHE A 82 1.11 4.95 9.89
CA PHE A 82 1.41 6.38 9.77
C PHE A 82 0.69 7.11 10.90
N GLN A 83 1.20 8.28 11.28
CA GLN A 83 0.55 9.12 12.28
C GLN A 83 -0.65 9.80 11.64
N ASP A 84 -1.76 9.78 12.37
CA ASP A 84 -2.86 10.69 12.13
C ASP A 84 -2.54 12.00 12.87
N ASP A 85 -2.84 13.14 12.26
CA ASP A 85 -2.51 14.47 12.81
C ASP A 85 -3.61 15.01 13.75
N ASP A 86 -4.68 14.24 13.94
CA ASP A 86 -5.77 14.48 14.89
C ASP A 86 -5.45 13.96 16.32
#